data_AF-A0A2N1MGJ1-F1
#
_entry.id   AF-A0A2N1MGJ1-F1
#
_cell.length_a   1.000
_cell.length_b   1.000
_cell.length_c   1.000
_cell.angle_alpha   90.00
_cell.angle_beta   90.00
_cell.angle_gamma   90.00
#
_symmetry.space_group_name_H-M   'P 1'
#
loop_
_entity.id
_entity.type
_entity.pdbx_description
1 polymer ?
#
loop_
_entity_poly.entity_id
_entity_poly.type
_entity_poly.pdbx_seq_one_letter_code
_entity_poly.pdbx_strand_id
1 'polypeptide(L)'
;MADFLKNSPLYISTTIKHYLNGPPRPSWNLTSHIFWAKFISLLCCGTLRSPWVDLTASLPSILDDGCADYIPNLSGGSASFYAESQASKEYKGKDAALAAKIKNQNLGPKIWHDSFDRPEGRLQLYVNNEGLAIPYVSPMLAESLGNLPPLLLVAGDEERLRDETIYYAYRSAEPTKYKGPSYNAGKFEKSQFQTPTNTTFEIYEEMPHVFQFVDYACTTKSYERMSEFINRVTNILNEPLPPSSFNYINIKGELNPLNERHKKVFNWEKIGIVPNSAALLSESK
;
A
#
# COMPACT_ATOMS: atom_id res chain seq x y z
N MET A 1 12.79 -19.08 -27.14
CA MET A 1 14.27 -18.97 -27.00
C MET A 1 14.69 -17.56 -26.51
N ALA A 2 14.05 -16.49 -27.00
CA ALA A 2 14.28 -15.10 -26.54
C ALA A 2 13.99 -14.88 -25.03
N ASP A 3 12.90 -15.42 -24.48
CA ASP A 3 12.55 -15.27 -23.05
C ASP A 3 13.50 -16.01 -22.09
N PHE A 4 14.14 -17.07 -22.58
CA PHE A 4 15.14 -17.82 -21.81
C PHE A 4 16.44 -17.02 -21.68
N LEU A 5 16.86 -16.38 -22.78
CA LEU A 5 18.03 -15.51 -22.81
C LEU A 5 17.80 -14.24 -21.95
N LYS A 6 16.61 -13.63 -22.00
CA LYS A 6 16.23 -12.41 -21.26
C LYS A 6 16.39 -12.54 -19.74
N ASN A 7 16.07 -13.71 -19.19
CA ASN A 7 16.10 -13.97 -17.75
C ASN A 7 17.33 -14.79 -17.30
N SER A 8 18.24 -15.11 -18.22
CA SER A 8 19.42 -15.93 -17.95
C SER A 8 20.31 -15.39 -16.80
N PRO A 9 20.56 -14.08 -16.66
CA PRO A 9 21.37 -13.58 -15.54
C PRO A 9 20.67 -13.75 -14.19
N LEU A 10 19.34 -13.60 -14.15
CA LEU A 10 18.54 -13.79 -12.95
C LEU A 10 18.53 -15.27 -12.54
N TYR A 11 18.41 -16.20 -13.50
CA TYR A 11 18.51 -17.64 -13.20
C TYR A 11 19.88 -18.02 -12.67
N ILE A 12 20.94 -17.56 -13.32
CA ILE A 12 22.31 -17.85 -12.92
C ILE A 12 22.57 -17.31 -11.52
N SER A 13 22.22 -16.04 -11.27
CA SER A 13 22.37 -15.40 -9.95
C SER A 13 21.57 -16.09 -8.85
N THR A 14 20.29 -16.41 -9.11
CA THR A 14 19.42 -17.09 -8.13
C THR A 14 19.92 -18.49 -7.83
N THR A 15 20.39 -19.21 -8.85
CA THR A 15 20.97 -20.55 -8.70
C THR A 15 22.25 -20.49 -7.87
N ILE A 16 23.17 -19.58 -8.19
CA ILE A 16 24.41 -19.38 -7.42
C ILE A 16 24.08 -19.06 -5.96
N LYS A 17 23.17 -18.12 -5.70
CA LYS A 17 22.75 -17.78 -4.32
C LYS A 17 22.13 -18.97 -3.58
N HIS A 18 21.30 -19.77 -4.25
CA HIS A 18 20.67 -20.95 -3.64
C HIS A 18 21.72 -21.99 -3.22
N TYR A 19 22.79 -22.18 -4.01
CA TYR A 19 23.86 -23.12 -3.67
C TYR A 19 24.84 -22.57 -2.64
N LEU A 20 25.16 -21.27 -2.69
CA LEU A 20 26.10 -20.65 -1.76
C LEU A 20 25.50 -20.41 -0.37
N ASN A 21 24.26 -19.95 -0.32
CA ASN A 21 23.61 -19.50 0.93
C ASN A 21 22.53 -20.47 1.41
N GLY A 22 22.17 -21.47 0.61
CA GLY A 22 21.04 -22.36 0.87
C GLY A 22 19.68 -21.74 0.50
N PRO A 23 18.60 -22.52 0.65
CA PRO A 23 17.25 -22.06 0.36
C PRO A 23 16.78 -20.99 1.37
N PRO A 24 15.98 -19.99 0.95
CA PRO A 24 15.49 -18.94 1.86
C PRO A 24 14.63 -19.49 3.02
N ARG A 25 14.00 -20.65 2.82
CA ARG A 25 13.22 -21.38 3.82
C ARG A 25 13.35 -22.89 3.60
N PRO A 26 13.15 -23.73 4.62
CA PRO A 26 13.27 -25.19 4.49
C PRO A 26 12.35 -25.82 3.44
N SER A 27 11.19 -25.21 3.15
CA SER A 27 10.25 -25.70 2.14
C SER A 27 10.55 -25.24 0.71
N TRP A 28 11.57 -24.40 0.49
CA TRP A 28 11.87 -23.80 -0.81
C TRP A 28 12.96 -24.58 -1.53
N ASN A 29 12.58 -25.46 -2.46
CA ASN A 29 13.56 -26.07 -3.38
C ASN A 29 14.00 -25.06 -4.48
N LEU A 30 15.03 -25.40 -5.26
CA LEU A 30 15.55 -24.52 -6.31
C LEU A 30 14.46 -24.09 -7.31
N THR A 31 13.55 -24.99 -7.67
CA THR A 31 12.42 -24.69 -8.57
C THR A 31 11.49 -23.64 -7.96
N SER A 32 11.14 -23.77 -6.68
CA SER A 32 10.34 -22.78 -5.96
C SER A 32 11.07 -21.44 -5.86
N HIS A 33 12.38 -21.45 -5.59
CA HIS A 33 13.18 -20.25 -5.48
C HIS A 33 13.26 -19.50 -6.82
N ILE A 34 13.48 -20.22 -7.93
CA ILE A 34 13.46 -19.66 -9.28
C ILE A 34 12.04 -19.18 -9.66
N PHE A 35 11.00 -19.93 -9.33
CA PHE A 35 9.61 -19.52 -9.57
C PHE A 35 9.29 -18.20 -8.87
N TRP A 36 9.63 -18.07 -7.60
CA TRP A 36 9.42 -16.83 -6.86
C TRP A 36 10.33 -15.70 -7.33
N ALA A 37 11.58 -15.97 -7.72
CA ALA A 37 12.42 -14.95 -8.34
C ALA A 37 11.82 -14.43 -9.66
N LYS A 38 11.26 -15.32 -10.50
CA LYS A 38 10.51 -14.93 -11.70
C LYS A 38 9.24 -14.14 -11.35
N PHE A 39 8.45 -14.65 -10.41
CA PHE A 39 7.20 -14.03 -9.99
C PHE A 39 7.44 -12.62 -9.43
N ILE A 40 8.45 -12.48 -8.57
CA ILE A 40 8.94 -11.19 -8.08
C ILE A 40 9.45 -10.32 -9.23
N SER A 41 10.18 -10.88 -10.21
CA SER A 41 10.63 -10.12 -11.38
C SER A 41 9.50 -9.67 -12.31
N LEU A 42 8.39 -10.41 -12.34
CA LEU A 42 7.15 -10.03 -13.04
C LEU A 42 6.39 -8.97 -12.23
N LEU A 43 6.47 -9.03 -10.90
CA LEU A 43 6.02 -7.98 -9.98
C LEU A 43 6.98 -6.79 -9.88
N CYS A 44 8.16 -6.82 -10.54
CA CYS A 44 9.05 -5.66 -10.61
C CYS A 44 8.45 -4.51 -11.44
N CYS A 45 7.32 -4.76 -12.10
CA CYS A 45 6.41 -3.72 -12.54
C CYS A 45 5.37 -3.52 -11.42
N GLY A 46 5.55 -2.51 -10.58
CA GLY A 46 4.66 -2.26 -9.44
C GLY A 46 3.35 -1.62 -9.88
N THR A 47 2.50 -2.37 -10.60
CA THR A 47 1.14 -1.94 -10.94
C THR A 47 0.22 -2.18 -9.74
N LEU A 48 0.05 -1.14 -8.92
CA LEU A 48 -0.83 -1.20 -7.76
C LEU A 48 -2.16 -0.52 -8.09
N ARG A 49 -3.23 -1.31 -8.07
CA ARG A 49 -4.60 -0.83 -8.26
C ARG A 49 -5.24 -0.65 -6.90
N SER A 50 -5.60 0.59 -6.59
CA SER A 50 -6.31 0.96 -5.36
C SER A 50 -5.67 0.33 -4.12
N PRO A 51 -4.34 0.48 -3.92
CA PRO A 51 -3.65 -0.30 -2.91
C PRO A 51 -3.99 0.20 -1.50
N TRP A 52 -4.33 -0.75 -0.63
CA TRP A 52 -4.46 -0.47 0.79
C TRP A 52 -3.07 -0.54 1.45
N VAL A 53 -2.43 0.62 1.57
CA VAL A 53 -1.04 0.78 2.05
C VAL A 53 -0.96 1.33 3.48
N ASP A 54 -2.05 1.90 3.99
CA ASP A 54 -2.23 2.36 5.35
C ASP A 54 -3.33 1.56 6.06
N LEU A 55 -2.93 0.50 6.75
CA LEU A 55 -3.87 -0.28 7.55
C LEU A 55 -4.31 0.43 8.83
N THR A 56 -3.73 1.59 9.17
CA THR A 56 -4.16 2.41 10.32
C THR A 56 -5.42 3.23 10.02
N ALA A 57 -5.89 3.25 8.77
CA ALA A 57 -7.05 4.01 8.34
C ALA A 57 -6.95 5.50 8.73
N SER A 58 -5.75 6.07 8.60
CA SER A 58 -5.45 7.41 9.10
C SER A 58 -5.65 8.53 8.09
N LEU A 59 -5.77 8.21 6.79
CA LEU A 59 -5.93 9.20 5.72
C LEU A 59 -7.39 9.68 5.59
N PRO A 60 -7.63 10.95 5.21
CA PRO A 60 -8.95 11.57 5.34
C PRO A 60 -10.04 10.96 4.45
N SER A 61 -9.74 10.58 3.20
CA SER A 61 -10.72 9.95 2.29
C SER A 61 -11.40 8.71 2.88
N ILE A 62 -10.74 8.00 3.79
CA ILE A 62 -11.30 6.77 4.36
C ILE A 62 -12.51 7.04 5.27
N LEU A 63 -12.59 8.26 5.81
CA LEU A 63 -13.63 8.76 6.70
C LEU A 63 -14.64 9.66 5.98
N ASP A 64 -14.48 9.89 4.68
CA ASP A 64 -15.37 10.74 3.91
C ASP A 64 -16.76 10.09 3.77
N ASP A 65 -17.78 10.72 4.35
CA ASP A 65 -19.17 10.25 4.26
C ASP A 65 -19.79 10.55 2.88
N GLY A 66 -19.22 11.49 2.13
CA GLY A 66 -19.66 11.82 0.78
C GLY A 66 -19.06 10.93 -0.32
N CYS A 67 -18.14 10.03 0.02
CA CYS A 67 -17.44 9.18 -0.93
C CYS A 67 -18.37 8.09 -1.50
N ALA A 68 -18.51 8.05 -2.82
CA ALA A 68 -19.36 7.10 -3.54
C ALA A 68 -18.71 5.72 -3.76
N ASP A 69 -17.98 5.23 -2.76
CA ASP A 69 -17.29 3.93 -2.79
C ASP A 69 -18.17 2.81 -2.19
N TYR A 70 -17.96 1.58 -2.65
CA TYR A 70 -18.57 0.40 -2.03
C TYR A 70 -17.83 -0.06 -0.76
N ILE A 71 -16.59 0.40 -0.54
CA ILE A 71 -15.94 0.23 0.76
C ILE A 71 -16.75 1.03 1.79
N PRO A 72 -17.18 0.42 2.91
CA PRO A 72 -17.92 1.14 3.95
C PRO A 72 -17.01 2.12 4.70
N ASN A 73 -17.60 3.11 5.37
CA ASN A 73 -16.84 4.05 6.21
C ASN A 73 -16.12 3.31 7.35
N LEU A 74 -14.79 3.27 7.29
CA LEU A 74 -13.92 2.51 8.17
C LEU A 74 -13.61 3.20 9.52
N SER A 75 -14.43 4.15 9.97
CA SER A 75 -14.33 4.82 11.28
C SER A 75 -14.19 3.85 12.46
N GLY A 76 -14.85 2.68 12.40
CA GLY A 76 -14.72 1.61 13.39
C GLY A 76 -13.54 0.64 13.15
N GLY A 77 -12.89 0.71 11.99
CA GLY A 77 -11.96 -0.29 11.47
C GLY A 77 -12.64 -1.34 10.60
N SER A 78 -11.90 -2.01 9.71
CA SER A 78 -12.44 -3.09 8.88
C SER A 78 -12.98 -4.27 9.69
N ALA A 79 -12.50 -4.49 10.91
CA ALA A 79 -12.98 -5.57 11.76
C ALA A 79 -14.37 -5.30 12.37
N SER A 80 -14.86 -4.04 12.39
CA SER A 80 -16.16 -3.72 13.01
C SER A 80 -17.38 -4.04 12.14
N PHE A 81 -17.20 -4.34 10.84
CA PHE A 81 -18.32 -4.62 9.93
C PHE A 81 -18.93 -6.01 10.07
N TYR A 82 -18.29 -6.90 10.83
CA TYR A 82 -18.75 -8.28 10.94
C TYR A 82 -19.79 -8.40 12.04
N ALA A 83 -20.95 -8.94 11.68
CA ALA A 83 -22.01 -9.25 12.63
C ALA A 83 -21.50 -10.16 13.76
N GLU A 84 -22.02 -9.95 14.97
CA GLU A 84 -21.66 -10.77 16.11
C GLU A 84 -22.10 -12.22 15.88
N SER A 85 -21.18 -13.15 16.12
CA SER A 85 -21.38 -14.59 15.98
C SER A 85 -20.52 -15.31 17.01
N GLN A 86 -20.77 -16.60 17.22
CA GLN A 86 -19.92 -17.41 18.10
C GLN A 86 -18.45 -17.38 17.65
N ALA A 87 -18.21 -17.49 16.33
CA ALA A 87 -16.87 -17.38 15.76
C ALA A 87 -16.23 -16.00 16.02
N SER A 88 -17.01 -14.92 15.89
CA SER A 88 -16.55 -13.55 16.19
C SER A 88 -16.19 -13.38 17.67
N LYS A 89 -16.97 -13.97 18.59
CA LYS A 89 -16.68 -13.96 20.03
C LYS A 89 -15.39 -14.70 20.36
N GLU A 90 -15.22 -15.90 19.83
CA GLU A 90 -14.01 -16.70 20.03
C GLU A 90 -12.78 -16.00 19.44
N TYR A 91 -12.92 -15.39 18.26
CA TYR A 91 -11.88 -14.57 17.65
C TYR A 91 -11.49 -13.40 18.56
N LYS A 92 -12.45 -12.60 19.06
CA LYS A 92 -12.20 -11.48 19.98
C LYS A 92 -11.49 -11.94 21.26
N GLY A 93 -11.88 -13.10 21.82
CA GLY A 93 -11.21 -13.67 22.99
C GLY A 93 -9.76 -14.07 22.72
N LYS A 94 -9.49 -14.77 21.60
CA LYS A 94 -8.13 -15.14 21.18
C LYS A 94 -7.27 -13.93 20.87
N ASP A 95 -7.87 -12.91 20.25
CA ASP A 95 -7.21 -11.65 19.94
C ASP A 95 -6.78 -10.92 21.22
N ALA A 96 -7.69 -10.74 22.18
CA ALA A 96 -7.39 -10.10 23.46
C ALA A 96 -6.26 -10.84 24.22
N ALA A 97 -6.29 -12.18 24.21
CA ALA A 97 -5.23 -12.98 24.82
C ALA A 97 -3.87 -12.80 24.11
N LEU A 98 -3.85 -12.70 22.78
CA LEU A 98 -2.64 -12.45 22.01
C LEU A 98 -2.10 -11.03 22.23
N ALA A 99 -2.96 -10.02 22.24
CA ALA A 99 -2.60 -8.64 22.55
C ALA A 99 -1.97 -8.53 23.95
N ALA A 100 -2.59 -9.15 24.96
CA ALA A 100 -2.04 -9.20 26.32
C ALA A 100 -0.67 -9.90 26.35
N LYS A 101 -0.50 -11.00 25.61
CA LYS A 101 0.78 -11.69 25.48
C LYS A 101 1.86 -10.78 24.87
N ILE A 102 1.56 -10.07 23.79
CA ILE A 102 2.49 -9.14 23.13
C ILE A 102 2.92 -8.04 24.11
N LYS A 103 1.96 -7.43 24.83
CA LYS A 103 2.25 -6.37 25.81
C LYS A 103 3.12 -6.87 26.97
N ASN A 104 2.94 -8.13 27.39
CA ASN A 104 3.71 -8.73 28.49
C ASN A 104 5.09 -9.27 28.07
N GLN A 105 5.33 -9.51 26.78
CA GLN A 105 6.55 -10.16 26.30
C GLN A 105 7.83 -9.28 26.35
N ASN A 106 7.72 -7.98 26.72
CA ASN A 106 8.87 -7.05 26.79
C ASN A 106 9.77 -7.11 25.53
N LEU A 107 9.16 -7.08 24.34
CA LEU A 107 9.83 -7.24 23.03
C LEU A 107 10.72 -6.04 22.61
N GLY A 108 11.19 -5.22 23.57
CA GLY A 108 11.90 -3.98 23.31
C GLY A 108 11.00 -2.74 23.47
N PRO A 109 11.41 -1.57 22.94
CA PRO A 109 10.64 -0.34 23.05
C PRO A 109 9.30 -0.45 22.31
N LYS A 110 8.24 0.14 22.88
CA LYS A 110 6.90 0.18 22.26
C LYS A 110 6.99 0.77 20.85
N ILE A 111 6.71 -0.05 19.84
CA ILE A 111 6.81 0.41 18.44
C ILE A 111 5.55 1.12 17.95
N TRP A 112 4.37 0.79 18.50
CA TRP A 112 3.09 1.36 18.07
C TRP A 112 2.72 2.67 18.77
N HIS A 113 1.82 3.43 18.14
CA HIS A 113 1.24 4.65 18.70
C HIS A 113 0.12 4.31 19.70
N ASP A 114 -0.12 5.19 20.67
CA ASP A 114 -1.15 4.98 21.71
C ASP A 114 -2.57 4.87 21.12
N SER A 115 -2.82 5.48 19.96
CA SER A 115 -4.12 5.36 19.26
C SER A 115 -4.44 3.92 18.81
N PHE A 116 -3.49 2.99 18.88
CA PHE A 116 -3.71 1.58 18.51
C PHE A 116 -4.29 0.79 19.69
N ASP A 117 -4.17 1.32 20.91
CA ASP A 117 -4.77 0.77 22.12
C ASP A 117 -6.28 1.09 22.15
N ARG A 118 -7.05 0.33 21.36
CA ARG A 118 -8.50 0.52 21.18
C ARG A 118 -9.32 -0.44 22.06
N PRO A 119 -10.08 0.03 23.06
CA PRO A 119 -10.92 -0.84 23.89
C PRO A 119 -12.11 -1.43 23.13
N GLU A 120 -12.52 -0.83 22.02
CA GLU A 120 -13.62 -1.29 21.14
C GLU A 120 -13.23 -2.52 20.32
N GLY A 121 -11.92 -2.85 20.31
CA GLY A 121 -11.36 -4.02 19.65
C GLY A 121 -10.42 -3.68 18.50
N ARG A 122 -10.18 -4.69 17.68
CA ARG A 122 -9.20 -4.62 16.59
C ARG A 122 -9.65 -3.67 15.49
N LEU A 123 -8.70 -2.99 14.85
CA LEU A 123 -8.96 -2.17 13.66
C LEU A 123 -9.08 -3.04 12.39
N GLN A 124 -8.20 -4.04 12.22
CA GLN A 124 -8.08 -4.82 10.98
C GLN A 124 -8.16 -6.32 11.27
N LEU A 125 -8.92 -7.11 10.51
CA LEU A 125 -8.98 -8.56 10.78
C LEU A 125 -7.64 -9.29 10.67
N TYR A 126 -6.79 -8.82 9.75
CA TYR A 126 -5.57 -9.51 9.33
C TYR A 126 -4.39 -9.35 10.30
N VAL A 127 -4.43 -8.36 11.20
CA VAL A 127 -3.31 -8.05 12.08
C VAL A 127 -3.78 -7.43 13.40
N ASN A 128 -3.18 -7.87 14.50
CA ASN A 128 -3.37 -7.27 15.82
C ASN A 128 -2.98 -5.78 15.79
N ASN A 129 -3.62 -4.94 16.60
CA ASN A 129 -3.39 -3.50 16.58
C ASN A 129 -1.91 -3.15 16.83
N GLU A 130 -1.22 -3.87 17.72
CA GLU A 130 0.21 -3.69 18.01
C GLU A 130 1.11 -3.92 16.78
N GLY A 131 0.65 -4.72 15.82
CA GLY A 131 1.36 -5.03 14.58
C GLY A 131 1.16 -4.01 13.46
N LEU A 132 0.18 -3.11 13.58
CA LEU A 132 -0.13 -2.12 12.53
C LEU A 132 1.04 -1.18 12.24
N ALA A 133 1.91 -0.95 13.24
CA ALA A 133 3.05 -0.02 13.13
C ALA A 133 4.21 -0.60 12.31
N ILE A 134 4.18 -1.90 12.04
CA ILE A 134 5.23 -2.62 11.31
C ILE A 134 5.14 -2.21 9.83
N PRO A 135 6.22 -1.68 9.22
CA PRO A 135 6.20 -1.25 7.82
C PRO A 135 5.82 -2.35 6.82
N TYR A 136 6.13 -3.61 7.11
CA TYR A 136 5.70 -4.75 6.28
C TYR A 136 4.19 -5.05 6.35
N VAL A 137 3.51 -4.51 7.38
CA VAL A 137 2.06 -4.62 7.57
C VAL A 137 1.37 -3.40 6.96
N SER A 138 1.87 -2.21 7.25
CA SER A 138 1.37 -0.94 6.71
C SER A 138 2.50 -0.24 5.94
N PRO A 139 2.66 -0.49 4.62
CA PRO A 139 3.73 0.08 3.81
C PRO A 139 3.83 1.61 3.86
N MET A 140 2.71 2.31 4.06
CA MET A 140 2.66 3.75 4.27
C MET A 140 3.53 4.20 5.47
N LEU A 141 3.79 3.31 6.44
CA LEU A 141 4.57 3.61 7.63
C LEU A 141 6.05 3.32 7.48
N ALA A 142 6.50 2.86 6.30
CA ALA A 142 7.91 2.72 6.01
C ALA A 142 8.63 4.06 6.12
N GLU A 143 9.87 4.02 6.66
CA GLU A 143 10.70 5.22 6.78
C GLU A 143 10.94 5.86 5.41
N SER A 144 11.23 5.05 4.39
CA SER A 144 11.40 5.49 3.01
C SER A 144 10.73 4.55 2.02
N LEU A 145 10.21 5.13 0.93
CA LEU A 145 9.66 4.45 -0.25
C LEU A 145 10.54 4.69 -1.49
N GLY A 146 11.81 5.00 -1.26
CA GLY A 146 12.83 5.14 -2.30
C GLY A 146 13.33 3.79 -2.84
N ASN A 147 14.00 3.83 -3.98
CA ASN A 147 14.58 2.69 -4.71
C ASN A 147 13.61 1.53 -4.98
N LEU A 148 12.30 1.79 -4.95
CA LEU A 148 11.34 0.79 -5.40
C LEU A 148 11.49 0.61 -6.92
N PRO A 149 11.06 -0.54 -7.47
CA PRO A 149 10.90 -0.67 -8.91
C PRO A 149 9.94 0.40 -9.46
N PRO A 150 9.96 0.70 -10.77
CA PRO A 150 9.00 1.62 -11.37
C PRO A 150 7.57 1.27 -10.97
N LEU A 151 6.83 2.28 -10.50
CA LEU A 151 5.48 2.11 -9.99
C LEU A 151 4.45 2.73 -10.93
N LEU A 152 3.35 2.01 -11.13
CA LEU A 152 2.08 2.56 -11.61
C LEU A 152 1.07 2.41 -10.49
N LEU A 153 0.65 3.53 -9.91
CA LEU A 153 -0.34 3.60 -8.85
C LEU A 153 -1.65 4.11 -9.46
N VAL A 154 -2.73 3.36 -9.28
CA VAL A 154 -4.05 3.72 -9.79
C VAL A 154 -5.03 3.87 -8.63
N ALA A 155 -5.84 4.92 -8.62
CA ALA A 155 -6.95 5.10 -7.68
C ALA A 155 -8.22 5.58 -8.41
N GLY A 156 -9.36 5.37 -7.79
CA GLY A 156 -10.59 6.09 -8.11
C GLY A 156 -10.66 7.46 -7.43
N ASP A 157 -11.35 8.43 -8.04
CA ASP A 157 -11.62 9.74 -7.43
C ASP A 157 -12.69 9.64 -6.33
N GLU A 158 -13.64 8.72 -6.48
CA GLU A 158 -14.67 8.39 -5.50
C GLU A 158 -14.31 7.13 -4.70
N GLU A 159 -13.03 7.02 -4.33
CA GLU A 159 -12.48 5.89 -3.58
C GLU A 159 -12.06 6.29 -2.15
N ARG A 160 -12.33 5.42 -1.17
CA ARG A 160 -11.93 5.63 0.23
C ARG A 160 -10.43 5.57 0.46
N LEU A 161 -9.72 4.76 -0.32
CA LEU A 161 -8.25 4.63 -0.28
C LEU A 161 -7.54 5.62 -1.22
N ARG A 162 -8.26 6.61 -1.76
CA ARG A 162 -7.73 7.63 -2.67
C ARG A 162 -6.54 8.37 -2.05
N ASP A 163 -6.72 8.93 -0.86
CA ASP A 163 -5.74 9.84 -0.28
C ASP A 163 -4.46 9.10 0.14
N GLU A 164 -4.56 7.84 0.58
CA GLU A 164 -3.37 7.02 0.83
C GLU A 164 -2.62 6.66 -0.45
N THR A 165 -3.32 6.40 -1.56
CA THR A 165 -2.68 6.14 -2.85
C THR A 165 -1.97 7.39 -3.37
N ILE A 166 -2.62 8.57 -3.27
CA ILE A 166 -2.00 9.86 -3.61
C ILE A 166 -0.74 10.05 -2.76
N TYR A 167 -0.86 9.95 -1.44
CA TYR A 167 0.26 10.22 -0.56
C TYR A 167 1.42 9.23 -0.79
N TYR A 168 1.12 7.95 -1.00
CA TYR A 168 2.11 6.93 -1.29
C TYR A 168 2.89 7.24 -2.58
N ALA A 169 2.20 7.70 -3.63
CA ALA A 169 2.82 8.10 -4.89
C ALA A 169 3.81 9.26 -4.73
N TYR A 170 3.42 10.29 -3.98
CA TYR A 170 4.28 11.43 -3.74
C TYR A 170 5.44 11.08 -2.80
N ARG A 171 5.22 10.22 -1.79
CA ARG A 171 6.29 9.69 -0.94
C ARG A 171 7.30 8.83 -1.70
N SER A 172 6.88 8.02 -2.66
CA SER A 172 7.82 7.23 -3.47
C SER A 172 8.61 8.10 -4.44
N ALA A 173 7.97 9.10 -5.05
CA ALA A 173 8.61 10.01 -6.00
C ALA A 173 9.52 11.07 -5.36
N GLU A 174 9.17 11.57 -4.17
CA GLU A 174 9.90 12.61 -3.44
C GLU A 174 10.08 12.22 -1.94
N PRO A 175 10.83 11.14 -1.64
CA PRO A 175 10.90 10.57 -0.28
C PRO A 175 11.50 11.50 0.79
N THR A 176 12.28 12.51 0.38
CA THR A 176 12.85 13.51 1.28
C THR A 176 11.86 14.60 1.69
N LYS A 177 10.86 14.86 0.84
CA LYS A 177 9.84 15.92 1.01
C LYS A 177 8.61 15.40 1.75
N TYR A 178 8.09 14.23 1.35
CA TYR A 178 6.91 13.63 1.97
C TYR A 178 7.33 12.51 2.92
N LYS A 179 7.13 12.74 4.21
CA LYS A 179 7.61 11.85 5.28
C LYS A 179 6.50 10.95 5.80
N GLY A 180 6.90 9.86 6.43
CA GLY A 180 5.98 8.92 7.08
C GLY A 180 5.50 9.43 8.43
N PRO A 181 4.76 8.60 9.19
CA PRO A 181 4.37 8.89 10.57
C PRO A 181 5.54 9.35 11.45
N SER A 182 5.36 10.48 12.15
CA SER A 182 6.39 11.05 13.04
C SER A 182 6.72 10.12 14.22
N TYR A 183 5.72 9.42 14.78
CA TYR A 183 5.89 8.54 15.93
C TYR A 183 6.70 7.27 15.63
N ASN A 184 6.93 6.95 14.36
CA ASN A 184 7.74 5.81 13.92
C ASN A 184 9.22 6.17 13.71
N ALA A 185 9.58 7.46 13.74
CA ALA A 185 10.96 7.89 13.52
C ALA A 185 11.92 7.25 14.54
N GLY A 186 12.94 6.55 14.04
CA GLY A 186 13.98 5.93 14.87
C GLY A 186 13.59 4.62 15.56
N LYS A 187 12.37 4.09 15.33
CA LYS A 187 11.92 2.80 15.88
C LYS A 187 12.31 1.60 15.01
N PHE A 188 12.62 1.85 13.75
CA PHE A 188 13.08 0.85 12.78
C PHE A 188 14.45 1.25 12.24
N GLU A 189 15.17 0.29 11.65
CA GLU A 189 16.44 0.55 11.00
C GLU A 189 16.28 1.61 9.90
N LYS A 190 17.28 2.49 9.80
CA LYS A 190 17.33 3.46 8.72
C LYS A 190 17.52 2.74 7.39
N SER A 191 16.56 2.92 6.50
CA SER A 191 16.57 2.46 5.13
C SER A 191 17.70 3.12 4.36
N GLN A 192 18.53 2.29 3.76
CA GLN A 192 19.50 2.71 2.74
C GLN A 192 18.82 3.14 1.43
N PHE A 193 17.54 2.82 1.26
CA PHE A 193 16.76 3.08 0.05
C PHE A 193 16.15 4.47 0.10
N GLN A 194 16.86 5.48 -0.40
CA GLN A 194 16.47 6.90 -0.33
C GLN A 194 16.32 7.56 -1.70
N THR A 195 16.70 6.88 -2.79
CA THR A 195 16.62 7.42 -4.14
C THR A 195 15.17 7.53 -4.58
N PRO A 196 14.72 8.66 -5.16
CA PRO A 196 13.40 8.79 -5.78
C PRO A 196 13.02 7.60 -6.67
N THR A 197 11.83 7.05 -6.44
CA THR A 197 11.23 5.99 -7.25
C THR A 197 10.55 6.61 -8.48
N ASN A 198 10.78 6.04 -9.67
CA ASN A 198 10.04 6.43 -10.88
C ASN A 198 8.56 6.03 -10.71
N THR A 199 7.68 7.01 -10.55
CA THR A 199 6.30 6.80 -10.12
C THR A 199 5.35 7.45 -11.12
N THR A 200 4.46 6.64 -11.71
CA THR A 200 3.29 7.11 -12.46
C THR A 200 2.07 6.93 -11.58
N PHE A 201 1.36 8.01 -11.29
CA PHE A 201 0.10 7.99 -10.55
C PHE A 201 -1.05 8.44 -11.44
N GLU A 202 -2.15 7.69 -11.38
CA GLU A 202 -3.35 7.95 -12.14
C GLU A 202 -4.59 7.82 -11.25
N ILE A 203 -5.41 8.87 -11.26
CA ILE A 203 -6.68 8.89 -10.54
C ILE A 203 -7.82 9.10 -11.54
N TYR A 204 -8.82 8.23 -11.49
CA TYR A 204 -9.91 8.18 -12.46
C TYR A 204 -11.18 8.82 -11.90
N GLU A 205 -11.71 9.82 -12.61
CA GLU A 205 -12.93 10.56 -12.26
C GLU A 205 -14.11 9.63 -11.98
N GLU A 206 -14.85 9.92 -10.91
CA GLU A 206 -16.08 9.20 -10.50
C GLU A 206 -15.91 7.69 -10.24
N MET A 207 -14.68 7.19 -10.20
CA MET A 207 -14.45 5.75 -10.02
C MET A 207 -14.33 5.35 -8.55
N PRO A 208 -14.94 4.20 -8.16
CA PRO A 208 -14.79 3.63 -6.82
C PRO A 208 -13.51 2.81 -6.67
N HIS A 209 -13.31 2.20 -5.48
CA HIS A 209 -12.24 1.26 -5.23
C HIS A 209 -12.20 0.14 -6.28
N VAL A 210 -11.02 -0.15 -6.82
CA VAL A 210 -10.77 -1.22 -7.81
C VAL A 210 -11.84 -1.28 -8.91
N PHE A 211 -12.22 -0.12 -9.43
CA PHE A 211 -13.20 0.01 -10.50
C PHE A 211 -12.90 -0.85 -11.74
N GLN A 212 -11.66 -1.32 -11.91
CA GLN A 212 -11.27 -2.22 -13.01
C GLN A 212 -11.96 -3.59 -12.96
N PHE A 213 -12.57 -3.97 -11.84
CA PHE A 213 -13.44 -5.16 -11.75
C PHE A 213 -14.89 -4.89 -12.15
N VAL A 214 -15.22 -3.64 -12.44
CA VAL A 214 -16.55 -3.20 -12.85
C VAL A 214 -16.48 -2.68 -14.30
N ASP A 215 -17.58 -2.85 -15.03
CA ASP A 215 -17.66 -2.49 -16.44
C ASP A 215 -17.97 -1.00 -16.64
N TYR A 216 -16.96 -0.16 -16.44
CA TYR A 216 -17.00 1.28 -16.72
C TYR A 216 -16.21 1.61 -17.99
N ALA A 217 -16.56 2.67 -18.71
CA ALA A 217 -15.84 3.08 -19.92
C ALA A 217 -14.34 3.36 -19.66
N CYS A 218 -14.00 3.89 -18.49
CA CYS A 218 -12.63 4.14 -18.06
C CYS A 218 -11.87 2.88 -17.63
N THR A 219 -12.54 1.74 -17.38
CA THR A 219 -11.90 0.46 -17.08
C THR A 219 -11.00 0.02 -18.23
N THR A 220 -11.50 0.09 -19.47
CA THR A 220 -10.70 -0.20 -20.66
C THR A 220 -9.48 0.71 -20.73
N LYS A 221 -9.65 2.01 -20.48
CA LYS A 221 -8.54 2.97 -20.47
C LYS A 221 -7.50 2.63 -19.41
N SER A 222 -7.91 2.23 -18.22
CA SER A 222 -7.01 1.81 -17.15
C SER A 222 -6.19 0.58 -17.53
N TYR A 223 -6.80 -0.41 -18.18
CA TYR A 223 -6.07 -1.58 -18.67
C TYR A 223 -5.11 -1.27 -19.82
N GLU A 224 -5.50 -0.41 -20.77
CA GLU A 224 -4.62 0.06 -21.84
C GLU A 224 -3.36 0.71 -21.27
N ARG A 225 -3.54 1.65 -20.34
CA ARG A 225 -2.42 2.40 -19.72
C ARG A 225 -1.53 1.51 -18.87
N MET A 226 -2.11 0.53 -18.18
CA MET A 226 -1.35 -0.49 -17.46
C MET A 226 -0.52 -1.36 -18.40
N SER A 227 -1.09 -1.77 -19.53
CA SER A 227 -0.38 -2.51 -20.58
C SER A 227 0.75 -1.69 -21.18
N GLU A 228 0.51 -0.40 -21.49
CA GLU A 228 1.55 0.53 -21.96
C GLU A 228 2.68 0.67 -20.95
N PHE A 229 2.36 0.81 -19.65
CA PHE A 229 3.35 0.88 -18.58
C PHE A 229 4.16 -0.41 -18.48
N ILE A 230 3.51 -1.58 -18.46
CA ILE A 230 4.17 -2.89 -18.42
C ILE A 230 5.09 -3.05 -19.63
N ASN A 231 4.61 -2.74 -20.83
CA ASN A 231 5.40 -2.81 -22.05
C ASN A 231 6.63 -1.90 -21.95
N ARG A 232 6.47 -0.67 -21.44
CA ARG A 232 7.57 0.28 -21.28
C ARG A 232 8.63 -0.21 -20.30
N VAL A 233 8.23 -0.67 -19.11
CA VAL A 233 9.20 -1.08 -18.07
C VAL A 233 9.84 -2.44 -18.34
N THR A 234 9.20 -3.26 -19.18
CA THR A 234 9.73 -4.58 -19.58
C THR A 234 10.37 -4.59 -20.97
N ASN A 235 10.38 -3.46 -21.68
CA ASN A 235 10.93 -3.34 -23.03
C ASN A 235 12.43 -3.68 -23.02
N ILE A 236 12.86 -4.52 -23.97
CA ILE A 236 14.24 -4.98 -24.11
C ILE A 236 15.17 -3.86 -24.54
N LEU A 237 14.63 -2.83 -25.20
CA LEU A 237 15.41 -1.68 -25.69
C LEU A 237 15.97 -0.82 -24.54
N ASN A 238 15.56 -1.05 -23.28
CA ASN A 238 15.97 -0.30 -22.09
C ASN A 238 15.89 1.22 -22.31
N GLU A 239 14.85 1.66 -23.01
CA GLU A 239 14.60 3.08 -23.22
C GLU A 239 14.43 3.77 -21.86
N PRO A 240 14.96 5.01 -21.70
CA PRO A 240 14.76 5.75 -20.48
C PRO A 240 13.27 5.89 -20.16
N LEU A 241 12.89 5.58 -18.93
CA LEU A 241 11.53 5.82 -18.47
C LEU A 241 11.24 7.33 -18.47
N PRO A 242 10.02 7.76 -18.81
CA PRO A 242 9.64 9.14 -18.64
C PRO A 242 9.73 9.53 -17.15
N PRO A 243 9.84 10.83 -16.85
CA PRO A 243 9.78 11.32 -15.48
C PRO A 243 8.51 10.85 -14.76
N SER A 244 8.57 10.84 -13.43
CA SER A 244 7.38 10.61 -12.60
C SER A 244 6.25 11.56 -12.99
N SER A 245 5.01 11.06 -13.02
CA SER A 245 3.84 11.82 -13.45
C SER A 245 2.63 11.55 -12.56
N PHE A 246 1.75 12.54 -12.43
CA PHE A 246 0.58 12.51 -11.56
C PHE A 246 -0.60 13.06 -12.33
N ASN A 247 -1.52 12.18 -12.75
CA ASN A 247 -2.55 12.52 -13.72
C ASN A 247 -3.93 12.22 -13.16
N TYR A 248 -4.83 13.19 -13.32
CA TYR A 248 -6.27 13.00 -13.23
C TYR A 248 -6.81 12.61 -14.61
N ILE A 249 -7.60 11.56 -14.67
CA ILE A 249 -8.17 11.04 -15.91
C ILE A 249 -9.67 11.22 -15.82
N ASN A 250 -10.19 12.13 -16.65
CA ASN A 250 -11.62 12.42 -16.66
C ASN A 250 -12.43 11.29 -17.31
N ILE A 251 -13.76 11.37 -17.27
CA ILE A 251 -14.66 10.37 -17.87
C ILE A 251 -14.45 10.15 -19.38
N LYS A 252 -13.83 11.12 -20.08
CA LYS A 252 -13.47 11.01 -21.51
C LYS A 252 -12.11 10.34 -21.75
N GLY A 253 -11.38 10.01 -20.68
CA GLY A 253 -10.04 9.44 -20.74
C GLY A 253 -8.93 10.47 -21.00
N GLU A 254 -9.21 11.76 -20.83
CA GLU A 254 -8.25 12.85 -21.03
C GLU A 254 -7.40 13.06 -19.78
N LEU A 255 -6.10 13.28 -19.98
CA LEU A 255 -5.12 13.52 -18.91
C LEU A 255 -5.15 14.98 -18.49
N ASN A 256 -5.36 15.21 -17.20
CA ASN A 256 -5.42 16.51 -16.57
C ASN A 256 -4.51 16.54 -15.33
N PRO A 257 -4.08 17.71 -14.85
CA PRO A 257 -3.41 17.83 -13.56
C PRO A 257 -4.34 17.44 -12.40
N LEU A 258 -3.76 17.03 -11.26
CA LEU A 258 -4.53 16.84 -10.04
C LEU A 258 -5.20 18.16 -9.60
N ASN A 259 -6.48 18.07 -9.23
CA ASN A 259 -7.27 19.18 -8.70
C ASN A 259 -6.88 19.53 -7.25
N GLU A 260 -7.48 20.60 -6.71
CA GLU A 260 -7.23 21.03 -5.32
C GLU A 260 -7.74 20.03 -4.27
N ARG A 261 -8.79 19.25 -4.56
CA ARG A 261 -9.28 18.17 -3.67
C ARG A 261 -8.16 17.17 -3.38
N HIS A 262 -7.46 16.71 -4.41
CA HIS A 262 -6.38 15.72 -4.30
C HIS A 262 -5.16 16.24 -3.52
N LYS A 263 -4.91 17.56 -3.53
CA LYS A 263 -3.76 18.16 -2.86
C LYS A 263 -3.96 18.36 -1.36
N LYS A 264 -5.21 18.32 -0.86
CA LYS A 264 -5.51 18.51 0.57
C LYS A 264 -4.77 17.53 1.47
N VAL A 265 -4.55 16.29 1.01
CA VAL A 265 -3.85 15.25 1.78
C VAL A 265 -2.43 15.65 2.18
N PHE A 266 -1.77 16.55 1.45
CA PHE A 266 -0.40 16.97 1.79
C PHE A 266 -0.31 17.82 3.06
N ASN A 267 -1.44 18.37 3.52
CA ASN A 267 -1.52 19.10 4.78
C ASN A 267 -1.91 18.18 5.96
N TRP A 268 -2.06 16.87 5.72
CA TRP A 268 -2.47 15.92 6.75
C TRP A 268 -1.27 15.44 7.57
N GLU A 269 -1.29 15.74 8.87
CA GLU A 269 -0.17 15.42 9.78
C GLU A 269 -0.38 14.14 10.61
N LYS A 270 -1.60 13.58 10.60
CA LYS A 270 -1.99 12.43 11.43
C LYS A 270 -1.74 11.08 10.75
N ILE A 271 -0.84 11.00 9.77
CA ILE A 271 -0.53 9.75 9.06
C ILE A 271 -0.03 8.71 10.05
N GLY A 272 -0.58 7.50 9.96
CA GLY A 272 -0.30 6.39 10.86
C GLY A 272 -1.02 6.49 12.21
N ILE A 273 -1.73 7.58 12.51
CA ILE A 273 -2.46 7.75 13.76
C ILE A 273 -3.91 7.37 13.51
N VAL A 274 -4.33 6.25 14.12
CA VAL A 274 -5.72 5.80 14.06
C VAL A 274 -6.67 6.91 14.52
N PRO A 275 -7.67 7.29 13.72
CA PRO A 275 -8.65 8.31 14.09
C PRO A 275 -9.44 7.92 15.34
N ASN A 276 -9.67 8.87 16.25
CA ASN A 276 -10.46 8.63 17.45
C ASN A 276 -11.96 8.66 17.11
N SER A 277 -12.69 7.58 17.41
CA SER A 277 -14.13 7.45 17.14
C SER A 277 -14.97 8.60 17.69
N ALA A 278 -14.54 9.26 18.78
CA ALA A 278 -15.22 10.40 19.39
C ALA A 278 -14.91 11.78 18.74
N ALA A 279 -13.78 11.94 18.05
CA ALA A 279 -13.37 13.21 17.43
C ALA A 279 -13.93 13.40 16.00
N LEU A 280 -14.39 12.31 15.38
CA LEU A 280 -14.84 12.23 13.98
C LEU A 280 -16.03 13.13 13.63
N LEU A 281 -16.84 13.55 14.61
CA LEU A 281 -18.00 14.43 14.40
C LEU A 281 -17.64 15.93 14.32
N SER A 282 -16.40 16.30 14.65
CA SER A 282 -15.97 17.71 14.73
C SER A 282 -14.95 18.13 13.69
N GLU A 283 -14.21 17.18 13.10
CA GLU A 283 -13.09 17.46 12.18
C GLU A 283 -13.48 17.33 10.69
N SER A 284 -14.73 16.94 10.38
CA SER A 284 -15.27 16.81 9.01
C SER A 284 -16.05 18.02 8.51
N LYS A 285 -15.97 19.16 9.22
CA LYS A 285 -16.58 20.44 8.81
C LYS A 285 -15.54 21.44 8.31
#